data_AF-A0A521GQM5-F1
#
_entry.id   AF-A0A521GQM5-F1
#
_cell.length_a   1.000
_cell.length_b   1.000
_cell.length_c   1.000
_cell.angle_alpha   90.00
_cell.angle_beta   90.00
_cell.angle_gamma   90.00
#
_symmetry.space_group_name_H-M   'P 1'
#
loop_
_entity.id
_entity.type
_entity.pdbx_description
1 polymer ?
#
loop_
_entity_poly.entity_id
_entity_poly.type
_entity_poly.pdbx_seq_one_letter_code
_entity_poly.pdbx_strand_id
1 'polypeptide(L)' 'MNFDEGVSTSMGKPKKRTSPRATGARRSHLVLKLARAVNKKSPVKARTTVRESGKKLAASSK' A
#
# COMPACT_ATOMS: atom_id res chain seq x y z
N MET A 1 -31.03 -9.05 3.89
CA MET A 1 -30.37 -8.88 5.21
C MET A 1 -29.56 -7.60 5.15
N ASN A 2 -30.13 -6.49 5.61
CA ASN A 2 -29.46 -5.19 5.67
C ASN A 2 -28.83 -5.08 7.06
N PHE A 3 -27.51 -5.19 7.15
CA PHE A 3 -26.76 -4.96 8.39
C PHE A 3 -26.49 -3.46 8.52
N ASP A 4 -27.47 -2.70 9.01
CA ASP A 4 -27.30 -1.28 9.31
C ASP A 4 -27.94 -0.91 10.65
N GLU A 5 -27.60 -1.67 11.69
CA GLU A 5 -27.93 -1.28 13.07
C GLU A 5 -26.67 -1.23 13.94
N GLY A 6 -26.35 -0.01 14.41
CA GLY A 6 -25.75 0.14 15.73
C GLY A 6 -24.26 0.49 15.84
N VAL A 7 -23.64 1.23 14.91
CA VAL A 7 -22.33 1.85 15.19
C VAL A 7 -22.51 3.27 15.73
N SER A 8 -22.28 3.42 17.03
CA SER A 8 -22.16 4.69 17.74
C SER A 8 -21.24 5.68 17.00
N THR A 9 -21.77 6.87 16.72
CA THR A 9 -21.12 7.96 15.98
C THR A 9 -20.21 8.82 16.88
N SER A 10 -19.34 8.20 17.69
CA SER A 10 -18.35 8.94 18.51
C SER A 10 -17.01 9.18 17.80
N MET A 11 -16.78 8.55 16.65
CA MET A 11 -15.61 8.81 15.80
C MET A 11 -15.94 9.90 14.78
N GLY A 12 -15.18 10.99 14.83
CA GLY A 12 -15.36 12.17 13.98
C GLY A 12 -15.52 11.79 12.51
N LYS A 13 -16.72 12.02 11.97
CA LYS A 13 -17.01 11.77 10.56
C LYS A 13 -16.08 12.62 9.69
N PRO A 14 -15.45 12.05 8.64
CA PRO A 14 -14.59 12.82 7.76
C PRO A 14 -15.38 13.95 7.10
N LYS A 15 -14.85 15.18 7.18
CA LYS A 15 -15.50 16.37 6.61
C LYS A 15 -15.71 16.26 5.10
N LYS A 16 -14.83 15.55 4.39
CA LYS A 16 -14.84 15.37 2.93
C LYS A 16 -14.38 13.97 2.55
N ARG A 17 -14.84 13.49 1.39
CA ARG A 17 -14.34 12.26 0.77
C ARG A 17 -12.86 12.44 0.40
N THR A 18 -12.03 11.46 0.74
CA THR A 18 -10.62 11.45 0.31
C THR A 18 -10.53 11.29 -1.21
N SER A 19 -9.69 12.10 -1.86
CA SER A 19 -9.47 11.97 -3.30
C SER A 19 -8.75 10.66 -3.66
N PRO A 20 -8.88 10.16 -4.91
CA PRO A 20 -8.14 8.99 -5.37
C PRO A 20 -6.63 9.15 -5.20
N ARG A 21 -6.09 10.35 -5.50
CA ARG A 21 -4.67 10.67 -5.33
C ARG A 21 -4.23 10.56 -3.87
N ALA A 22 -4.98 11.12 -2.92
CA ALA A 22 -4.64 11.06 -1.49
C ALA A 22 -4.73 9.62 -0.95
N THR A 23 -5.68 8.83 -1.43
CA THR A 23 -5.79 7.40 -1.09
C THR A 23 -4.61 6.60 -1.63
N GLY A 24 -4.21 6.83 -2.88
CA GLY A 24 -3.04 6.20 -3.49
C GLY A 24 -1.74 6.55 -2.76
N ALA A 25 -1.53 7.83 -2.44
CA ALA A 25 -0.36 8.28 -1.68
C ALA A 25 -0.29 7.60 -0.31
N ARG A 26 -1.41 7.57 0.44
CA ARG A 26 -1.48 6.91 1.76
C ARG A 26 -1.19 5.41 1.67
N ARG A 27 -1.64 4.74 0.61
CA ARG A 27 -1.46 3.29 0.42
C ARG A 27 -0.15 2.90 -0.30
N SER A 28 0.63 3.86 -0.78
CA SER A 28 1.86 3.60 -1.56
C SER A 28 2.88 2.71 -0.84
N HIS A 29 3.02 2.87 0.48
CA HIS A 29 3.94 2.06 1.29
C HIS A 29 3.54 0.59 1.39
N LEU A 30 2.23 0.28 1.36
CA LEU A 30 1.73 -1.10 1.38
C LEU A 30 2.08 -1.81 0.07
N VAL A 31 1.88 -1.12 -1.06
CA VAL A 31 2.23 -1.64 -2.39
C VAL A 31 3.73 -1.93 -2.49
N LEU A 32 4.58 -1.06 -1.94
CA LEU A 32 6.03 -1.28 -1.89
C LEU A 32 6.43 -2.46 -1.02
N LYS A 33 5.84 -2.59 0.18
CA LYS A 33 6.11 -3.73 1.08
C LYS A 33 5.70 -5.05 0.43
N LEU A 34 4.52 -5.08 -0.19
CA LEU A 34 4.01 -6.25 -0.89
C LEU A 34 4.92 -6.64 -2.06
N ALA A 35 5.30 -5.68 -2.91
CA ALA A 35 6.19 -5.93 -4.04
C ALA A 35 7.55 -6.50 -3.59
N ARG A 36 8.12 -6.01 -2.50
CA ARG A 36 9.36 -6.57 -1.92
C ARG A 36 9.18 -7.99 -1.40
N ALA A 37 8.06 -8.28 -0.73
CA ALA A 37 7.77 -9.62 -0.23
C ALA A 37 7.56 -10.62 -1.37
N VAL A 38 6.82 -10.24 -2.41
CA VAL A 38 6.59 -11.06 -3.61
C VAL A 38 7.91 -11.30 -4.35
N ASN A 39 8.73 -10.28 -4.55
CA ASN A 39 10.03 -10.42 -5.20
C ASN A 39 11.02 -11.33 -4.44
N LYS A 40 10.82 -11.56 -3.15
CA LYS A 40 11.62 -12.52 -2.37
C LYS A 40 11.15 -13.98 -2.52
N LYS A 41 9.87 -14.20 -2.83
CA LYS A 41 9.23 -15.53 -2.76
C LYS A 41 8.82 -16.09 -4.12
N SER A 42 8.47 -15.22 -5.06
CA SER A 42 7.91 -15.59 -6.36
C SER A 42 9.00 -15.57 -7.44
N PRO A 43 8.96 -16.52 -8.40
CA PRO A 43 9.79 -16.44 -9.61
C PRO A 43 9.37 -15.28 -10.53
N VAL A 44 8.15 -14.74 -10.34
CA VAL A 44 7.63 -13.62 -11.14
C VAL A 44 7.97 -12.29 -10.47
N LYS A 45 8.64 -11.41 -11.21
CA LYS A 45 9.10 -10.10 -10.73
C LYS A 45 7.96 -9.08 -10.70
N ALA A 46 7.56 -8.67 -9.51
CA ALA A 46 6.63 -7.57 -9.29
C ALA A 46 7.32 -6.22 -9.52
N ARG A 47 6.68 -5.36 -10.33
CA ARG A 47 7.12 -3.98 -10.56
C ARG A 47 6.98 -3.17 -9.28
N THR A 48 8.08 -2.58 -8.81
CA THR A 48 8.08 -1.55 -7.76
C THR A 48 7.81 -0.17 -8.37
N THR A 49 7.81 0.89 -7.56
CA THR A 49 7.74 2.26 -8.08
C THR A 49 9.00 2.59 -8.89
N VAL A 50 8.89 3.51 -9.85
CA VAL A 50 10.00 3.95 -10.72
C VAL A 50 11.24 4.36 -9.93
N ARG A 51 11.05 5.05 -8.79
CA ARG A 51 12.13 5.47 -7.89
C ARG A 51 12.86 4.32 -7.17
N GLU A 52 12.20 3.19 -7.01
CA GLU A 52 12.76 2.01 -6.32
C GLU A 52 13.32 0.98 -7.32
N SER A 53 12.85 0.97 -8.57
CA SER A 53 13.24 -0.04 -9.56
C SER A 53 14.65 0.13 -10.12
N GLY A 54 15.24 1.33 -10.03
CA GLY A 54 16.60 1.63 -10.47
C GLY A 54 17.66 1.64 -9.35
N LYS A 55 17.26 1.42 -8.09
CA LYS A 55 18.23 1.36 -6.98
C LYS A 55 19.03 0.06 -7.13
N LYS A 56 20.33 0.18 -7.45
CA LYS A 56 21.26 -0.96 -7.37
C LYS A 56 21.21 -1.48 -5.93
N LEU A 57 20.73 -2.70 -5.75
CA LEU A 57 20.90 -3.42 -4.50
C LEU A 57 22.42 -3.54 -4.31
N ALA A 58 22.97 -2.85 -3.30
CA ALA A 58 24.36 -3.08 -2.93
C ALA A 58 24.49 -4.59 -2.66
N ALA A 59 25.34 -5.26 -3.43
CA ALA A 59 25.54 -6.68 -3.32
C ALA A 59 25.92 -7.00 -1.87
N SER A 60 25.06 -7.74 -1.15
CA SER A 60 25.40 -8.21 0.18
C SER A 60 26.51 -9.25 0.02
N SER A 61 27.71 -8.90 0.46
CA SER A 61 28.81 -9.85 0.59
C SER A 61 28.47 -10.87 1.67
N LYS A 62 28.39 -12.12 1.23
CA LYS A 62 28.51 -13.40 1.97
C LYS A 62 27.54 -13.64 3.14
#